data_AF-A0A800L788-F1
#
_entry.id   AF-A0A800L788-F1
#
_cell.length_a   1.000
_cell.length_b   1.000
_cell.length_c   1.000
_cell.angle_alpha   90.00
_cell.angle_beta   90.00
_cell.angle_gamma   90.00
#
_symmetry.space_group_name_H-M   'P 1'
#
loop_
_entity.id
_entity.type
_entity.pdbx_description
1 polymer ?
#
loop_
_entity_poly.entity_id
_entity_poly.type
_entity_poly.pdbx_seq_one_letter_code
_entity_poly.pdbx_strand_id
1 'polypeptide(L)'
;MAASVFAKKITNKPVIVPHQGLGISFDEFWFNVAKSGESTGWHDHKKQAVISGVYYLDIHDNSGDIHFRLKVKEKWDEWSLKPETGKMILFDSKLEHSVLENKSCHPRISLAFNLYTLPLEIQDHTTQYSTDKFFS
;
A
#
# COMPACT_ATOMS: atom_id res chain seq x y z
N MET A 1 16.45 -6.16 8.77
CA MET A 1 16.89 -5.63 7.44
C MET A 1 15.81 -4.66 6.97
N ALA A 2 16.18 -3.49 6.44
CA ALA A 2 15.20 -2.46 6.03
C ALA A 2 14.47 -2.82 4.72
N ALA A 3 13.21 -2.38 4.57
CA ALA A 3 12.40 -2.62 3.37
C ALA A 3 13.08 -2.09 2.09
N SER A 4 13.68 -0.90 2.17
CA SER A 4 14.39 -0.27 1.04
C SER A 4 15.58 -1.08 0.54
N VAL A 5 16.30 -1.78 1.44
CA VAL A 5 17.43 -2.65 1.06
C VAL A 5 16.94 -3.84 0.24
N PHE A 6 15.80 -4.41 0.63
CA PHE A 6 15.20 -5.54 -0.10
C PHE A 6 14.62 -5.09 -1.44
N ALA A 7 13.84 -4.01 -1.45
CA ALA A 7 13.27 -3.45 -2.68
C ALA A 7 14.34 -2.99 -3.68
N LYS A 8 15.47 -2.45 -3.22
CA LYS A 8 16.62 -2.13 -4.10
C LYS A 8 17.18 -3.37 -4.80
N LYS A 9 17.23 -4.52 -4.12
CA LYS A 9 17.70 -5.78 -4.72
C LYS A 9 16.75 -6.28 -5.81
N ILE A 10 15.44 -6.08 -5.63
CA ILE A 10 14.42 -6.50 -6.61
C ILE A 10 14.39 -5.56 -7.82
N THR A 11 14.38 -4.25 -7.57
CA THR A 11 14.17 -3.24 -8.62
C THR A 11 15.45 -2.81 -9.32
N ASN A 12 16.61 -3.19 -8.77
CA ASN A 12 17.94 -2.71 -9.16
C ASN A 12 18.08 -1.17 -9.15
N LYS A 13 17.20 -0.48 -8.42
CA LYS A 13 17.17 0.98 -8.27
C LYS A 13 17.04 1.34 -6.79
N PRO A 14 17.63 2.46 -6.32
CA PRO A 14 17.31 2.96 -5.01
C PRO A 14 15.83 3.34 -4.95
N VAL A 15 15.21 3.14 -3.78
CA VAL A 15 13.79 3.40 -3.55
C VAL A 15 13.57 4.28 -2.33
N ILE A 16 12.43 4.95 -2.29
CA ILE A 16 12.00 5.84 -1.21
C ILE A 16 10.51 5.67 -0.95
N VAL A 17 10.05 5.94 0.27
CA VAL A 17 8.65 6.22 0.55
C VAL A 17 8.48 7.74 0.45
N PRO A 18 7.80 8.28 -0.57
CA PRO A 18 7.49 9.70 -0.64
C PRO A 18 6.81 10.19 0.64
N HIS A 19 7.33 11.27 1.22
CA HIS A 19 6.67 11.94 2.34
C HIS A 19 7.06 13.41 2.47
N GLN A 20 6.15 14.21 3.04
CA GLN A 20 6.29 15.67 3.21
C GLN A 20 7.48 16.06 4.08
N GLY A 21 7.82 15.23 5.07
CA GLY A 21 9.03 15.42 5.89
C GLY A 21 10.36 15.41 5.12
N LEU A 22 10.38 14.93 3.87
CA LEU A 22 11.54 15.01 2.97
C LEU A 22 11.43 16.13 1.93
N GLY A 23 10.42 16.98 2.02
CA GLY A 23 10.13 18.01 1.02
C GLY A 23 9.43 17.48 -0.24
N ILE A 24 8.87 16.28 -0.21
CA ILE A 24 8.07 15.72 -1.31
C ILE A 24 6.60 16.10 -1.08
N SER A 25 5.87 16.52 -2.11
CA SER A 25 4.53 17.13 -1.95
C SER A 25 3.41 16.18 -1.46
N PHE A 26 3.68 14.88 -1.36
CA PHE A 26 2.69 13.86 -1.03
C PHE A 26 3.28 12.77 -0.13
N ASP A 27 2.42 12.16 0.69
CA ASP A 27 2.73 11.03 1.55
C ASP A 27 2.24 9.72 0.93
N GLU A 28 3.10 8.70 0.94
CA GLU A 28 2.80 7.35 0.46
C GLU A 28 2.96 6.33 1.58
N PHE A 29 2.58 6.72 2.79
CA PHE A 29 2.37 5.83 3.93
C PHE A 29 1.12 6.26 4.70
N TRP A 30 0.46 5.31 5.34
CA TRP A 30 -0.74 5.56 6.13
C TRP A 30 -0.98 4.43 7.13
N PHE A 31 -1.70 4.74 8.20
CA PHE A 31 -2.15 3.73 9.16
C PHE A 31 -3.51 3.18 8.73
N ASN A 32 -3.71 1.88 8.87
CA ASN A 32 -5.01 1.23 8.78
C ASN A 32 -5.42 0.77 10.18
N VAL A 33 -6.66 1.08 10.57
CA VAL A 33 -7.28 0.61 11.80
C VAL A 33 -8.63 0.00 11.42
N ALA A 34 -8.69 -1.32 11.29
CA ALA A 34 -9.92 -2.03 10.96
C ALA A 34 -10.56 -2.61 12.23
N LYS A 35 -11.76 -2.15 12.56
CA LYS A 35 -12.59 -2.64 13.67
C LYS A 35 -13.24 -3.98 13.32
N SER A 36 -13.83 -4.63 14.33
CA SER A 36 -14.64 -5.83 14.12
C SER A 36 -15.71 -5.57 13.05
N GLY A 37 -15.81 -6.47 12.08
CA GLY A 37 -16.74 -6.39 10.95
C GLY A 37 -16.23 -5.57 9.75
N GLU A 38 -15.11 -4.85 9.87
CA GLU A 38 -14.55 -4.07 8.76
C GLU A 38 -13.63 -4.93 7.89
N SER A 39 -13.65 -4.65 6.57
CA SER A 39 -12.82 -5.30 5.56
C SER A 39 -12.33 -4.27 4.54
N THR A 40 -11.39 -4.68 3.67
CA THR A 40 -10.95 -3.85 2.54
C THR A 40 -11.15 -4.64 1.26
N GLY A 41 -11.94 -4.10 0.32
CA GLY A 41 -12.21 -4.73 -0.97
C GLY A 41 -10.96 -4.88 -1.85
N TRP A 42 -11.10 -5.61 -2.95
CA TRP A 42 -10.03 -5.80 -3.93
C TRP A 42 -9.59 -4.48 -4.57
N HIS A 43 -8.28 -4.23 -4.57
CA HIS A 43 -7.64 -3.06 -5.19
C HIS A 43 -6.17 -3.35 -5.50
N ASP A 44 -5.54 -2.45 -6.24
CA ASP A 44 -4.10 -2.38 -6.45
C ASP A 44 -3.56 -0.98 -6.05
N HIS A 45 -2.24 -0.78 -6.10
CA HIS A 45 -1.62 0.53 -5.83
C HIS A 45 -1.22 1.25 -7.12
N LYS A 46 -1.17 2.59 -7.04
CA LYS A 46 -0.96 3.55 -8.14
C LYS A 46 0.17 3.18 -9.12
N LYS A 47 0.05 3.68 -10.35
CA LYS A 47 0.94 3.43 -11.52
C LYS A 47 2.45 3.65 -11.31
N GLN A 48 2.88 4.38 -10.29
CA GLN A 48 4.29 4.76 -10.08
C GLN A 48 4.98 4.03 -8.92
N ALA A 49 4.21 3.42 -8.01
CA ALA A 49 4.77 2.58 -6.96
C ALA A 49 5.29 1.27 -7.57
N VAL A 50 6.43 0.79 -7.06
CA VAL A 50 7.05 -0.47 -7.55
C VAL A 50 6.91 -1.60 -6.54
N ILE A 51 6.91 -1.29 -5.24
CA ILE A 51 6.74 -2.26 -4.16
C ILE A 51 5.84 -1.61 -3.12
N SER A 52 4.78 -2.31 -2.73
CA SER A 52 3.93 -1.94 -1.62
C SER A 52 4.26 -2.81 -0.41
N GLY A 53 4.00 -2.28 0.78
CA GLY A 53 4.29 -2.96 2.01
C GLY A 53 3.27 -2.68 3.09
N VAL A 54 3.12 -3.66 3.99
CA VAL A 54 2.31 -3.53 5.20
C VAL A 54 3.13 -4.06 6.36
N TYR A 55 3.33 -3.21 7.36
CA TYR A 55 3.88 -3.57 8.67
C TYR A 55 2.75 -3.73 9.68
N TYR A 56 2.68 -4.88 10.32
CA TYR A 56 1.61 -5.23 11.25
C TYR A 56 1.96 -4.78 12.67
N LEU A 57 1.26 -3.76 13.16
CA LEU A 57 1.55 -3.14 14.45
C LEU A 57 0.85 -3.87 15.59
N ASP A 58 -0.41 -4.25 15.40
CA ASP A 58 -1.21 -4.97 16.39
C ASP A 58 -2.24 -5.85 15.68
N ILE A 59 -2.07 -7.17 15.80
CA ILE A 59 -2.85 -8.20 15.12
C ILE A 59 -3.23 -9.27 16.14
N HIS A 60 -4.53 -9.48 16.29
CA HIS A 60 -5.11 -10.57 17.07
C HIS A 60 -5.55 -11.72 16.16
N ASP A 61 -5.82 -12.88 16.73
CA ASP A 61 -6.40 -13.99 15.96
C ASP A 61 -7.73 -13.59 15.31
N ASN A 62 -7.97 -14.09 14.10
CA ASN A 62 -9.13 -13.78 13.28
C ASN A 62 -9.26 -12.30 12.87
N SER A 63 -8.14 -11.55 12.80
CA SER A 63 -8.14 -10.14 12.39
C SER A 63 -8.30 -9.88 10.89
N GLY A 64 -8.51 -10.93 10.08
CA GLY A 64 -8.65 -10.81 8.62
C GLY A 64 -7.31 -10.96 7.91
N ASP A 65 -7.21 -12.04 7.11
CA ASP A 65 -6.04 -12.32 6.30
C ASP A 65 -5.92 -11.34 5.13
N ILE A 66 -4.69 -11.05 4.71
CA ILE A 66 -4.49 -10.38 3.43
C ILE A 66 -4.59 -11.41 2.31
N HIS A 67 -5.39 -11.09 1.31
CA HIS A 67 -5.62 -11.91 0.14
C HIS A 67 -4.97 -11.25 -1.07
N PHE A 68 -4.41 -12.06 -1.95
CA PHE A 68 -3.80 -11.65 -3.20
C PHE A 68 -4.45 -12.41 -4.34
N ARG A 69 -4.53 -11.76 -5.51
CA ARG A 69 -4.92 -12.42 -6.74
C ARG A 69 -4.14 -11.91 -7.94
N LEU A 70 -3.90 -12.81 -8.89
CA LEU A 70 -3.27 -12.48 -10.16
C LEU A 70 -4.09 -13.10 -11.28
N LYS A 71 -4.40 -12.30 -12.31
CA LYS A 71 -5.06 -12.82 -13.52
C LYS A 71 -4.02 -13.44 -14.45
N VAL A 72 -4.08 -14.76 -14.63
CA VAL A 72 -3.23 -15.51 -15.56
C VAL A 72 -4.12 -16.04 -16.68
N LYS A 73 -4.02 -15.42 -17.87
CA LYS A 73 -4.95 -15.63 -19.00
C LYS A 73 -6.39 -15.29 -18.57
N GLU A 74 -7.30 -16.26 -18.60
CA GLU A 74 -8.71 -16.10 -18.21
C GLU A 74 -9.02 -16.66 -16.80
N LYS A 75 -8.00 -17.04 -16.02
CA LYS A 75 -8.18 -17.59 -14.67
C LYS A 75 -7.54 -16.70 -13.61
N TRP A 76 -8.17 -16.65 -12.45
CA TRP A 76 -7.60 -16.04 -11.26
C TRP A 76 -6.80 -17.09 -10.48
N ASP A 77 -5.57 -16.73 -10.13
CA ASP A 77 -4.77 -17.43 -9.13
C ASP A 77 -4.83 -16.61 -7.84
N GLU A 78 -5.29 -17.22 -6.74
CA GLU A 78 -5.57 -16.54 -5.47
C GLU A 78 -4.85 -17.24 -4.31
N TRP A 79 -4.30 -16.45 -3.40
CA TRP A 79 -3.67 -16.96 -2.18
C TRP A 79 -3.81 -15.95 -1.04
N SER A 80 -3.62 -16.42 0.19
CA SER A 80 -3.70 -15.58 1.39
C SER A 80 -2.45 -15.71 2.25
N LEU A 81 -2.18 -14.67 3.04
CA LEU A 81 -1.15 -14.69 4.08
C LEU A 81 -1.77 -14.25 5.41
N LYS A 82 -1.54 -15.04 6.45
CA LYS A 82 -1.95 -14.66 7.82
C LYS A 82 -1.06 -13.51 8.33
N PRO A 83 -1.64 -12.39 8.78
CA PRO A 83 -0.88 -11.30 9.39
C PRO A 83 -0.39 -11.68 10.79
N GLU A 84 0.71 -11.06 11.22
CA GLU A 84 1.29 -11.29 12.54
C GLU A 84 1.97 -10.03 13.04
N THR A 85 1.73 -9.67 14.30
CA THR A 85 2.35 -8.51 14.96
C THR A 85 3.87 -8.53 14.82
N GLY A 86 4.44 -7.39 14.43
CA GLY A 86 5.87 -7.22 14.22
C GLY A 86 6.40 -7.75 12.89
N LYS A 87 5.57 -8.39 12.06
CA LYS A 87 5.95 -8.81 10.72
C LYS A 87 5.63 -7.74 9.67
N MET A 88 6.41 -7.78 8.60
CA MET A 88 6.22 -6.95 7.42
C MET A 88 6.09 -7.86 6.21
N ILE A 89 5.18 -7.52 5.32
CA ILE A 89 5.13 -8.08 3.98
C ILE A 89 5.47 -7.01 2.96
N LEU A 90 6.13 -7.42 1.88
CA LEU A 90 6.43 -6.60 0.71
C LEU A 90 5.93 -7.36 -0.51
N PHE A 91 5.25 -6.67 -1.41
CA PHE A 91 4.67 -7.26 -2.62
C PHE A 91 4.71 -6.26 -3.78
N ASP A 92 4.57 -6.76 -5.01
CA ASP A 92 4.47 -5.92 -6.20
C ASP A 92 3.26 -4.99 -6.06
N SER A 93 3.45 -3.67 -6.24
CA SER A 93 2.38 -2.68 -6.09
C SER A 93 1.19 -2.90 -7.03
N LYS A 94 1.39 -3.60 -8.15
CA LYS A 94 0.34 -3.92 -9.13
C LYS A 94 -0.42 -5.20 -8.79
N LEU A 95 0.00 -5.92 -7.76
CA LEU A 95 -0.68 -7.14 -7.35
C LEU A 95 -2.00 -6.78 -6.66
N GLU A 96 -3.10 -7.27 -7.22
CA GLU A 96 -4.41 -7.06 -6.63
C GLU A 96 -4.50 -7.77 -5.28
N HIS A 97 -5.01 -7.05 -4.29
CA HIS A 97 -5.12 -7.53 -2.93
C HIS A 97 -6.35 -6.98 -2.22
N SER A 98 -6.76 -7.70 -1.19
CA SER A 98 -7.85 -7.33 -0.30
C SER A 98 -7.51 -7.75 1.12
N VAL A 99 -8.29 -7.26 2.09
CA VAL A 99 -8.18 -7.69 3.49
C VAL A 99 -9.53 -8.23 3.90
N LEU A 100 -9.55 -9.48 4.35
CA LEU A 100 -10.77 -10.08 4.86
C LEU A 100 -11.30 -9.35 6.09
N GLU A 101 -12.57 -9.59 6.37
CA GLU A 101 -13.23 -9.07 7.56
C GLU A 101 -12.45 -9.40 8.84
N ASN A 102 -12.22 -8.38 9.66
CA ASN A 102 -11.74 -8.56 11.03
C ASN A 102 -12.89 -9.13 11.88
N LYS A 103 -12.76 -10.39 12.30
CA LYS A 103 -13.73 -11.10 13.15
C LYS A 103 -13.31 -11.16 14.61
N SER A 104 -12.21 -10.50 14.97
CA SER A 104 -11.76 -10.39 16.35
C SER A 104 -12.51 -9.29 17.10
N CYS A 105 -12.47 -9.30 18.43
CA CYS A 105 -12.99 -8.22 19.26
C CYS A 105 -12.02 -7.03 19.41
N HIS A 106 -10.87 -7.07 18.74
CA HIS A 106 -9.82 -6.05 18.81
C HIS A 106 -9.60 -5.40 17.43
N PRO A 107 -9.13 -4.15 17.37
CA PRO A 107 -8.78 -3.55 16.09
C PRO A 107 -7.55 -4.23 15.46
N ARG A 108 -7.56 -4.37 14.13
CA ARG A 108 -6.38 -4.69 13.32
C ARG A 108 -5.65 -3.39 13.00
N ILE A 109 -4.43 -3.22 13.49
CA ILE A 109 -3.63 -2.00 13.28
C ILE A 109 -2.41 -2.32 12.41
N SER A 110 -2.26 -1.59 11.31
CA SER A 110 -1.09 -1.73 10.42
C SER A 110 -0.62 -0.40 9.86
N LEU A 111 0.65 -0.33 9.48
CA LEU A 111 1.25 0.76 8.71
C LEU A 111 1.47 0.26 7.28
N ALA A 112 0.73 0.82 6.34
CA ALA A 112 0.94 0.57 4.91
C ALA A 112 1.82 1.66 4.30
N PHE A 113 2.56 1.30 3.26
CA PHE A 113 3.41 2.24 2.52
C PHE A 113 3.68 1.76 1.09
N ASN A 114 4.01 2.70 0.21
CA ASN A 114 4.44 2.45 -1.15
C ASN A 114 5.88 2.95 -1.37
N LEU A 115 6.69 2.13 -2.03
CA LEU A 115 8.06 2.44 -2.42
C LEU A 115 8.11 2.84 -3.90
N TYR A 116 8.77 3.95 -4.17
CA TYR A 116 8.97 4.54 -5.49
C TYR A 116 10.46 4.48 -5.83
N THR A 117 10.80 4.19 -7.08
CA THR A 117 12.21 4.23 -7.53
C THR A 117 12.71 5.65 -7.68
N LEU A 118 14.00 5.86 -7.43
CA LEU A 118 14.68 7.11 -7.75
C LEU A 118 15.33 7.07 -9.15
N PRO A 119 15.43 8.21 -9.86
CA PRO A 119 14.84 9.52 -9.50
C PRO A 119 13.31 9.48 -9.49
N LEU A 120 12.67 10.26 -8.60
CA LEU A 120 11.20 10.36 -8.56
C LEU A 120 10.70 11.08 -9.81
N GLU A 121 9.80 10.44 -10.54
CA GLU A 121 9.04 11.08 -11.61
C GLU A 121 7.86 11.84 -10.99
N ILE A 122 8.13 13.03 -10.46
CA ILE A 122 7.09 13.93 -9.96
C ILE A 122 6.45 14.59 -11.18
N GLN A 123 5.21 14.23 -11.48
CA GLN A 123 4.43 15.01 -12.44
C GLN A 123 4.05 16.32 -11.75
N ASP A 124 4.65 17.42 -12.18
CA ASP A 124 4.24 18.77 -11.77
C ASP A 124 2.80 19.02 -12.25
N HIS A 125 1.83 18.75 -11.38
CA HIS A 125 0.50 19.33 -11.52
C HIS A 125 0.52 20.77 -11.01
N THR A 126 1.38 21.62 -11.56
CA THR A 126 1.26 23.07 -11.40
C THR A 126 0.55 23.68 -12.61
N THR A 127 -0.61 24.27 -12.30
CA THR A 127 -1.36 25.30 -13.02
C THR A 127 -2.23 24.92 -14.23
N GLN A 128 -3.45 24.46 -13.94
CA GLN A 128 -4.65 25.00 -14.58
C GLN A 128 -5.73 25.24 -13.50
N TYR A 129 -5.50 26.25 -12.66
CA TYR A 129 -6.63 26.93 -12.02
C TYR A 129 -7.35 27.67 -13.15
N SER A 130 -8.41 27.07 -13.70
CA SER A 130 -9.36 27.79 -14.54
C SER A 130 -10.07 28.80 -13.64
N THR A 131 -9.76 30.08 -13.82
CA THR A 131 -10.42 31.22 -13.18
C THR A 131 -11.84 31.46 -13.72
N ASP A 132 -12.36 30.60 -14.60
CA ASP A 132 -13.58 30.87 -15.36
C ASP A 132 -14.88 30.33 -14.71
N LYS A 133 -14.88 30.08 -13.39
CA LYS A 133 -16.08 29.56 -12.70
C LYS A 133 -16.58 30.36 -11.51
N PHE A 134 -16.10 31.59 -11.31
CA PHE A 134 -16.59 32.46 -10.22
C PHE A 134 -17.17 33.81 -10.67
N PHE A 135 -17.40 34.00 -11.96
CA PHE A 135 -18.30 35.06 -12.43
C PHE A 135 -19.28 34.53 -13.47
N SER A 136 -20.48 34.23 -13.00
CA SER A 136 -21.77 34.37 -13.71
C SER A 136 -22.85 34.46 -12.63
#